data_AF-A0A151JVB7-F1
#
_entry.id   AF-A0A151JVB7-F1
#
_cell.length_a   1.000
_cell.length_b   1.000
_cell.length_c   1.000
_cell.angle_alpha   90.00
_cell.angle_beta   90.00
_cell.angle_gamma   90.00
#
_symmetry.space_group_name_H-M   'P 1'
#
loop_
_entity.id
_entity.type
_entity.pdbx_description
1 polymer ?
#
loop_
_entity_poly.entity_id
_entity_poly.type
_entity_poly.pdbx_seq_one_letter_code
_entity_poly.pdbx_strand_id
1 'polypeptide(L)'
;LRFISKTHMEVAIDERARRRTCGYVLCSERLTTVHPQLAHDEEDSGQRQFCSLFCRKAANFLLKQMFKTIWWRDDGDIPVFKILPRISKYTETCDFKNCASRCNLP
;
A
#
# COMPACT_ATOMS: atom_id res chain seq x y z
N LEU A 1 -13.49 -1.49 -5.34
CA LEU A 1 -13.60 -0.84 -4.01
C LEU A 1 -15.04 -0.63 -3.55
N ARG A 2 -15.99 -0.34 -4.44
CA ARG A 2 -17.41 -0.14 -4.12
C ARG A 2 -18.03 -1.21 -3.21
N PHE A 3 -17.73 -2.49 -3.42
CA PHE A 3 -18.34 -3.61 -2.67
C PHE A 3 -17.42 -4.23 -1.62
N ILE A 4 -16.36 -3.54 -1.23
CA ILE A 4 -15.30 -4.08 -0.37
C ILE A 4 -15.35 -3.32 0.96
N SER A 5 -15.39 -4.05 2.07
CA SER A 5 -15.21 -3.52 3.42
C SER A 5 -13.73 -3.48 3.77
N LYS A 6 -13.39 -2.81 4.88
CA LYS A 6 -12.04 -2.85 5.43
C LYS A 6 -11.54 -4.29 5.65
N THR A 7 -12.39 -5.17 6.21
CA THR A 7 -12.03 -6.58 6.42
C THR A 7 -11.79 -7.33 5.12
N HIS A 8 -12.62 -7.11 4.08
CA HIS A 8 -12.38 -7.70 2.76
C HIS A 8 -11.06 -7.22 2.17
N MET A 9 -10.69 -5.96 2.41
CA MET A 9 -9.44 -5.37 1.94
C MET A 9 -8.21 -5.94 2.68
N GLU A 10 -8.30 -6.15 3.99
CA GLU A 10 -7.26 -6.79 4.81
C GLU A 10 -7.00 -8.24 4.32
N VAL A 11 -8.05 -9.03 4.10
CA VAL A 11 -7.94 -10.37 3.51
C VAL A 11 -7.29 -10.32 2.12
N ALA A 12 -7.63 -9.32 1.29
CA ALA A 12 -7.01 -9.17 -0.02
C ALA A 12 -5.51 -8.84 0.07
N ILE A 13 -5.08 -8.05 1.07
CA ILE A 13 -3.66 -7.77 1.33
C ILE A 13 -2.93 -9.06 1.70
N ASP A 14 -3.49 -9.85 2.62
CA ASP A 14 -2.90 -11.12 3.07
C ASP A 14 -2.79 -12.13 1.91
N GLU A 15 -3.86 -12.31 1.14
CA GLU A 15 -3.87 -13.21 -0.02
C GLU A 15 -2.87 -12.79 -1.10
N ARG A 16 -2.69 -11.48 -1.31
CA ARG A 16 -1.66 -10.97 -2.24
C ARG A 16 -0.26 -11.25 -1.73
N ALA A 17 -0.01 -11.04 -0.43
CA ALA A 17 1.28 -11.34 0.18
C ALA A 17 1.61 -12.84 0.09
N ARG A 18 0.64 -13.73 0.35
CA ARG A 18 0.75 -15.19 0.17
C ARG A 18 1.12 -15.56 -1.28
N ARG A 19 0.58 -14.83 -2.26
CA ARG A 19 0.90 -14.96 -3.70
C ARG A 19 2.16 -14.20 -4.13
N ARG A 20 2.97 -13.70 -3.19
CA ARG A 20 4.19 -12.90 -3.45
C ARG A 20 3.95 -11.68 -4.33
N THR A 21 2.79 -11.04 -4.18
CA THR A 21 2.43 -9.80 -4.87
C THR A 21 2.25 -8.68 -3.82
N CYS A 22 2.60 -7.45 -4.16
CA CYS A 22 2.42 -6.33 -3.25
C CYS A 22 0.96 -6.22 -2.78
N GLY A 23 0.76 -6.11 -1.47
CA GLY A 23 -0.55 -5.99 -0.82
C GLY A 23 -1.31 -4.72 -1.17
N TYR A 24 -0.63 -3.67 -1.65
CA TYR A 24 -1.33 -2.51 -2.20
C TYR A 24 -2.02 -2.90 -3.51
N VAL A 25 -3.36 -2.94 -3.51
CA VAL A 25 -4.16 -3.51 -4.62
C VAL A 25 -3.98 -2.80 -5.96
N LEU A 26 -3.50 -1.56 -5.97
CA LEU A 26 -3.19 -0.80 -7.19
C LEU A 26 -1.74 -1.00 -7.67
N CYS A 27 -0.94 -1.80 -6.97
CA CYS A 27 0.43 -2.12 -7.33
C CYS A 27 0.54 -3.58 -7.78
N SER A 28 1.15 -3.81 -8.94
CA SER A 28 1.35 -5.14 -9.52
C SER A 28 2.74 -5.72 -9.27
N GLU A 29 3.58 -5.03 -8.49
CA GLU A 29 4.94 -5.50 -8.19
C GLU A 29 4.94 -6.79 -7.39
N ARG A 30 5.92 -7.65 -7.66
CA ARG A 30 6.14 -8.86 -6.88
C ARG A 30 6.96 -8.56 -5.64
N LEU A 31 6.67 -9.28 -4.56
CA LEU A 31 7.51 -9.28 -3.37
C LEU A 31 8.75 -10.13 -3.66
N THR A 32 9.92 -9.50 -3.70
CA THR A 32 11.19 -10.22 -3.85
C THR A 32 11.50 -10.97 -2.55
N THR A 33 11.79 -12.26 -2.66
CA THR A 33 11.92 -13.21 -1.53
C THR A 33 13.16 -13.00 -0.64
N VAL A 34 13.89 -11.90 -0.75
CA VAL A 34 15.18 -11.74 -0.07
C VAL A 34 15.22 -10.40 0.66
N HIS A 35 14.67 -10.39 1.87
CA HIS A 35 15.14 -9.52 2.95
C HIS A 35 15.43 -10.41 4.16
N PRO A 36 16.65 -10.99 4.24
CA PRO A 36 17.05 -11.91 5.32
C PRO A 36 17.04 -11.24 6.71
N GLN A 37 16.99 -9.91 6.76
CA GLN A 37 17.10 -9.14 8.01
C GLN A 37 15.81 -9.02 8.81
N LEU A 38 14.67 -9.51 8.30
CA LEU A 38 13.39 -9.38 8.99
C LEU A 38 12.98 -10.66 9.75
N ALA A 39 13.81 -11.70 9.76
CA ALA A 39 13.49 -13.02 10.31
C ALA A 39 13.59 -13.13 11.84
N HIS A 40 13.58 -12.01 12.56
CA HIS A 40 13.46 -12.00 14.01
C HIS A 40 12.25 -11.16 14.39
N ASP A 41 11.36 -11.79 15.15
CA ASP A 41 10.23 -11.22 15.88
C ASP A 41 8.90 -11.16 15.11
N GLU A 42 7.92 -11.86 15.68
CA GLU A 42 6.59 -12.20 15.13
C GLU A 42 5.64 -10.98 15.03
N GLU A 43 6.16 -9.77 15.25
CA GLU A 43 5.41 -8.51 15.30
C GLU A 43 5.51 -7.68 14.00
N ASP A 44 6.46 -7.97 13.09
CA ASP A 44 6.68 -7.20 11.85
C ASP A 44 6.05 -7.83 10.58
N SER A 45 4.96 -8.58 10.75
CA SER A 45 4.25 -9.26 9.65
C SER A 45 3.73 -8.29 8.58
N GLY A 46 3.36 -7.06 8.95
CA GLY A 46 2.84 -6.04 8.04
C GLY A 46 3.89 -5.42 7.10
N GLN A 47 5.18 -5.52 7.42
CA GLN A 47 6.26 -4.93 6.62
C GLN A 47 6.54 -5.77 5.35
N ARG A 48 6.34 -7.09 5.44
CA ARG A 48 6.59 -8.05 4.36
C ARG A 48 5.50 -8.09 3.28
N GLN A 49 4.40 -7.37 3.49
CA GLN A 49 3.26 -7.38 2.57
C GLN A 49 3.40 -6.37 1.43
N PHE A 50 4.33 -5.41 1.51
CA PHE A 50 4.42 -4.30 0.55
C PHE A 50 5.80 -4.20 -0.09
N CYS A 51 5.84 -3.85 -1.38
CA CYS A 51 7.11 -3.66 -2.12
C CYS A 51 7.83 -2.36 -1.74
N SER A 52 7.16 -1.45 -1.02
CA SER A 52 7.71 -0.16 -0.62
C SER A 52 6.94 0.46 0.54
N LEU A 53 7.60 1.36 1.26
CA LEU A 53 6.97 2.20 2.29
C LEU A 53 5.81 3.03 1.72
N PHE A 54 5.91 3.46 0.46
CA PHE A 54 4.82 4.17 -0.22
C PHE A 54 3.59 3.29 -0.36
N CYS A 55 3.74 2.05 -0.85
CA CYS A 55 2.62 1.13 -1.01
C CYS A 55 1.94 0.81 0.32
N ARG A 56 2.72 0.66 1.40
CA ARG A 56 2.16 0.54 2.76
C ARG A 56 1.38 1.78 3.19
N LYS A 57 1.93 2.98 3.02
CA LYS A 57 1.26 4.23 3.35
C LYS A 57 -0.02 4.42 2.52
N ALA A 58 0.03 4.14 1.22
CA ALA A 58 -1.10 4.24 0.31
C ALA A 58 -2.21 3.23 0.65
N ALA A 59 -1.85 1.98 0.98
CA ALA A 59 -2.79 0.97 1.43
C ALA A 59 -3.46 1.37 2.76
N ASN A 60 -2.69 1.85 3.74
CA ASN A 60 -3.22 2.34 5.01
C ASN A 60 -4.10 3.58 4.82
N PHE A 61 -3.74 4.49 3.92
CA PHE A 61 -4.56 5.64 3.55
C PHE A 61 -5.90 5.22 2.96
N LEU A 62 -5.90 4.19 2.12
CA LEU A 62 -7.13 3.62 1.56
C LEU A 62 -7.97 2.93 2.64
N LEU A 63 -7.37 2.07 3.48
CA LEU A 63 -8.05 1.34 4.55
C LEU A 63 -8.75 2.26 5.55
N LYS A 64 -8.16 3.41 5.88
CA LYS A 64 -8.77 4.42 6.78
C LYS A 64 -10.08 5.01 6.24
N GLN A 65 -10.28 4.97 4.92
CA GLN A 65 -11.50 5.46 4.27
C GLN A 65 -12.57 4.36 4.12
N MET A 66 -12.25 3.10 4.43
CA MET A 66 -13.15 1.97 4.25
C MET A 66 -13.95 1.69 5.53
N PHE A 67 -15.25 1.47 5.37
CA PHE A 67 -16.12 1.02 6.45
C PHE A 67 -15.75 -0.39 6.92
N LYS A 68 -15.92 -0.65 8.22
CA LYS A 68 -15.65 -1.97 8.83
C LYS A 68 -16.54 -3.07 8.24
N THR A 69 -17.81 -2.75 7.94
CA THR A 69 -18.75 -3.68 7.32
C THR A 69 -19.65 -2.97 6.32
N ILE A 70 -20.06 -3.70 5.27
CA ILE A 70 -20.85 -3.18 4.14
C ILE A 70 -22.33 -2.97 4.49
N TRP A 71 -22.83 -3.63 5.54
CA TRP A 71 -24.24 -3.62 5.94
C TRP A 71 -24.71 -2.26 6.49
N TRP A 72 -23.80 -1.33 6.79
CA TRP A 72 -24.13 0.03 7.24
C TRP A 72 -24.26 1.05 6.12
N ARG A 73 -24.37 0.60 4.86
CA ARG A 73 -24.57 1.51 3.74
C ARG A 73 -26.04 1.55 3.39
N ASP A 74 -26.61 2.74 3.39
CA ASP A 74 -27.88 2.97 2.70
C ASP A 74 -27.68 2.72 1.20
N ASP A 75 -28.72 2.24 0.52
CA ASP A 75 -28.67 1.72 -0.87
C ASP A 75 -28.14 2.71 -1.94
N GLY A 76 -27.87 3.96 -1.57
CA GLY A 76 -27.30 5.01 -2.44
C GLY A 76 -25.87 5.46 -2.12
N ASP A 77 -25.30 5.11 -0.96
CA ASP A 77 -24.03 5.68 -0.51
C ASP A 77 -22.81 4.93 -1.07
N ILE A 78 -22.37 5.36 -2.26
CA ILE A 78 -21.14 4.90 -2.88
C ILE A 78 -19.98 5.77 -2.37
N PRO A 79 -19.09 5.25 -1.50
CA PRO A 79 -17.95 6.02 -1.02
C PRO A 79 -16.99 6.34 -2.16
N VAL A 80 -16.66 7.62 -2.30
CA VAL A 80 -15.60 8.10 -3.17
C VAL A 80 -14.28 7.99 -2.42
N PHE A 81 -13.45 7.03 -2.83
CA PHE A 81 -12.14 6.80 -2.21
C PHE A 81 -11.09 7.75 -2.81
N LYS A 82 -10.36 8.45 -1.96
CA LYS A 82 -9.17 9.20 -2.34
C LYS A 82 -7.98 8.26 -2.40
N ILE A 83 -7.20 8.35 -3.48
CA ILE A 83 -5.95 7.61 -3.65
C ILE A 83 -4.80 8.53 -3.27
N LEU A 84 -3.82 8.00 -2.52
CA LEU A 84 -2.61 8.75 -2.20
C LEU A 84 -1.81 8.94 -3.50
N PRO A 85 -1.59 10.18 -3.97
CA PRO A 85 -0.85 10.42 -5.19
C PRO A 85 0.59 9.95 -5.02
N ARG A 86 1.09 9.21 -6.01
CA ARG A 86 2.52 8.94 -6.09
C ARG A 86 3.17 10.23 -6.54
N ILE A 87 3.97 10.85 -5.69
CA ILE A 87 4.81 11.98 -6.12
C ILE A 87 5.87 11.40 -7.06
N SER A 88 5.56 11.32 -8.35
CA SER A 88 6.56 11.08 -9.38
C SER A 88 7.39 12.36 -9.50
N LYS A 89 8.42 12.49 -8.67
CA LYS A 89 9.40 13.54 -8.90
C LYS A 89 10.18 13.18 -10.19
N TYR A 90 9.87 13.96 -11.24
CA TYR A 90 10.59 14.21 -12.50
C TYR A 90 10.44 13.21 -13.67
N THR A 91 9.56 13.57 -14.62
CA THR A 91 9.98 13.62 -16.03
C THR A 91 10.52 15.03 -16.28
N GLU A 92 11.81 15.22 -16.04
CA GLU A 92 12.66 16.21 -16.73
C GLU A 92 14.09 15.98 -16.21
N THR A 93 14.85 15.26 -17.03
CA THR A 93 16.32 15.15 -17.12
C THR A 93 17.13 15.67 -15.93
N CYS A 94 17.68 14.79 -15.11
CA CYS A 94 18.89 15.06 -14.33
C CYS A 94 19.85 13.87 -14.47
N ASP A 95 20.95 14.11 -15.18
CA ASP A 95 22.04 13.16 -15.38
C ASP A 95 22.82 12.85 -14.07
N PHE A 96 23.35 11.63 -14.06
CA PHE A 96 24.30 10.98 -13.15
C PHE A 96 25.01 11.87 -12.10
N LYS A 97 24.73 11.64 -10.79
CA LYS A 97 25.67 11.59 -9.62
C LYS A 97 25.22 12.21 -8.29
N ASN A 98 24.05 12.85 -8.15
CA ASN A 98 23.81 13.57 -6.88
C ASN A 98 22.37 13.60 -6.33
N CYS A 99 21.75 12.44 -6.11
CA CYS A 99 20.46 12.34 -5.43
C CYS A 99 20.54 12.11 -3.90
N ALA A 100 21.72 12.24 -3.28
CA ALA A 100 21.91 11.90 -1.86
C ALA A 100 21.45 12.97 -0.86
N SER A 101 21.00 14.16 -1.29
CA SER A 101 20.79 15.30 -0.36
C SER A 101 19.36 15.85 -0.26
N ARG A 102 18.34 15.22 -0.85
CA ARG A 102 16.97 15.79 -0.89
C ARG A 102 15.89 15.03 -0.11
N CYS A 103 16.27 14.21 0.87
CA CYS A 103 15.33 13.73 1.89
C CYS A 103 15.41 14.62 3.16
N ASN A 104 15.10 15.90 3.02
CA ASN A 104 14.57 16.69 4.13
C ASN A 104 13.24 17.26 3.63
N LEU A 105 12.14 16.66 4.06
CA LEU A 105 10.81 17.25 3.93
C LEU A 105 10.48 17.93 5.27
N PRO A 106 9.92 19.15 5.28
CA PRO A 106 9.30 19.69 6.49
C PRO A 106 8.13 18.82 6.96
#